data_AF-A0A971ARY8-F1
#
_entry.id   AF-A0A971ARY8-F1
#
_cell.length_a   1.000
_cell.length_b   1.000
_cell.length_c   1.000
_cell.angle_alpha   90.00
_cell.angle_beta   90.00
_cell.angle_gamma   90.00
#
_symmetry.space_group_name_H-M   'P 1'
#
loop_
_entity.id
_entity.type
_entity.pdbx_description
1 polymer ?
#
loop_
_entity_poly.entity_id
_entity_poly.type
_entity_poly.pdbx_seq_one_letter_code
_entity_poly.pdbx_strand_id
1 'polypeptide(L)'
;MTRSSSLRVRLALLGRHNIFAALAALAVGLVRGVPLADAAAALAALRPLPGRLHPLAGAGGSLLLDDTYNASPAAVLAGLATLRELPARRRIAVLGDMLELGDYEAQGHREVGRGAAGIVDLLVTRGERAQLIAEAAREAGLPADRIVVTYAAQDAIRALQGTLGPGDVALLKGSAEARMEEVTAALLADPADRAQLPRQGPAWERVRLLSPARPTWVEIDLEAIAGNVRRVAEIIGPEVAIMAVLKADAYGHGAVKVARTALNNGARLMGVACLGEALALRQAGIAAPILVLGYTPPWQAREMVLHDVTATLFSLDVARALSRAAVELRGVARAHLKVDTGMGRLGLLPDQAADFVRQARELPGLELEGVFTHFSSADELDRAYTLAQLAAFREVLRAVEEAGVSPRWVHAANSAALLTLPESRFNLVRLGIAMYGLDPSPEVGCPPGFRPALSFKTTIAQVKALPAGSAISYGRAYHTAGPARIAVIPVGYADGFRRGPAHWGEVLVRGRRAPLVGRVCMDQTMIDVTAIPDAREGDEVVLIGQQGADRLTAEDVARRLGTINYEVISEILARVPRVS
;
A
#
# COMPACT_ATOMS: atom_id res chain seq x y z
N MET A 1 -10.82 57.93 36.68
CA MET A 1 -11.66 56.71 36.70
C MET A 1 -11.98 56.32 35.26
N THR A 2 -11.11 55.55 34.62
CA THR A 2 -11.37 54.98 33.29
C THR A 2 -12.42 53.88 33.46
N ARG A 3 -13.61 54.07 32.87
CA ARG A 3 -14.64 53.01 32.82
C ARG A 3 -14.02 51.82 32.08
N SER A 4 -13.91 50.68 32.76
CA SER A 4 -13.58 49.40 32.12
C SER A 4 -14.69 49.10 31.11
N SER A 5 -14.42 49.31 29.82
CA SER A 5 -15.35 48.92 28.76
C SER A 5 -15.25 47.42 28.55
N SER A 6 -16.38 46.72 28.59
CA SER A 6 -16.47 45.29 28.31
C SER A 6 -17.36 45.06 27.09
N LEU A 7 -16.88 44.27 26.13
CA LEU A 7 -17.64 43.84 24.97
C LEU A 7 -17.72 42.31 24.93
N ARG A 8 -18.89 41.78 24.58
CA ARG A 8 -19.09 40.34 24.34
C ARG A 8 -19.00 40.07 22.85
N VAL A 9 -18.08 39.20 22.45
CA VAL A 9 -17.88 38.80 21.06
C VAL A 9 -18.13 37.30 20.93
N ARG A 10 -18.91 36.90 19.92
CA ARG A 10 -19.05 35.50 19.52
C ARG A 10 -18.26 35.31 18.24
N LEU A 11 -17.23 34.45 18.30
CA LEU A 11 -16.48 34.07 17.11
C LEU A 11 -17.30 33.07 16.28
N ALA A 12 -17.22 33.17 14.96
CA ALA A 12 -17.75 32.14 14.04
C ALA A 12 -16.79 30.95 13.87
N LEU A 13 -15.60 31.02 14.47
CA LEU A 13 -14.60 29.95 14.47
C LEU A 13 -14.92 28.91 15.55
N LEU A 14 -14.76 27.62 15.23
CA LEU A 14 -15.00 26.53 16.17
C LEU A 14 -13.76 26.24 17.04
N GLY A 15 -13.98 25.84 18.29
CA GLY A 15 -12.94 25.37 19.20
C GLY A 15 -12.30 26.46 20.08
N ARG A 16 -12.00 26.09 21.34
CA ARG A 16 -11.46 27.01 22.35
C ARG A 16 -10.09 27.59 22.01
N HIS A 17 -9.27 26.86 21.24
CA HIS A 17 -7.94 27.30 20.83
C HIS A 17 -7.99 28.61 20.01
N ASN A 18 -9.08 28.86 19.27
CA ASN A 18 -9.26 30.11 18.52
C ASN A 18 -9.49 31.33 19.41
N ILE A 19 -9.89 31.15 20.67
CA ILE A 19 -10.01 32.25 21.64
C ILE A 19 -8.63 32.88 21.88
N PHE A 20 -7.58 32.06 22.02
CA PHE A 20 -6.22 32.58 22.24
C PHE A 20 -5.69 33.34 21.02
N ALA A 21 -5.93 32.83 19.81
CA ALA A 21 -5.56 33.51 18.57
C ALA A 21 -6.30 34.85 18.42
N ALA A 22 -7.60 34.87 18.71
CA ALA A 22 -8.41 36.09 18.67
C ALA A 22 -7.96 37.12 19.71
N LEU A 23 -7.65 36.69 20.95
CA LEU A 23 -7.13 37.57 22.00
C LEU A 23 -5.75 38.12 21.66
N ALA A 24 -4.87 37.32 21.06
CA ALA A 24 -3.56 37.78 20.59
C ALA A 24 -3.70 38.82 19.46
N ALA A 25 -4.56 38.56 18.47
CA ALA A 25 -4.85 39.51 17.39
C ALA A 25 -5.47 40.81 17.93
N LEU A 26 -6.40 40.70 18.89
CA LEU A 26 -7.00 41.85 19.58
C LEU A 26 -5.94 42.69 20.29
N ALA A 27 -5.04 42.05 21.05
CA ALA A 27 -3.97 42.73 21.75
C ALA A 27 -3.04 43.50 20.79
N VAL A 28 -2.65 42.86 19.68
CA VAL A 28 -1.86 43.53 18.63
C VAL A 28 -2.63 44.71 18.03
N GLY A 29 -3.91 44.53 17.68
CA GLY A 29 -4.76 45.58 17.14
C GLY A 29 -4.84 46.79 18.07
N LEU A 30 -5.09 46.57 19.36
CA LEU A 30 -5.16 47.63 20.37
C LEU A 30 -3.83 48.38 20.52
N VAL A 31 -2.70 47.68 20.53
CA VAL A 31 -1.35 48.30 20.57
C VAL A 31 -1.08 49.13 19.31
N ARG A 32 -1.65 48.75 18.17
CA ARG A 32 -1.56 49.49 16.90
C ARG A 32 -2.62 50.58 16.73
N GLY A 33 -3.43 50.84 17.76
CA GLY A 33 -4.44 51.90 17.77
C GLY A 33 -5.76 51.55 17.09
N VAL A 34 -6.03 50.27 16.81
CA VAL A 34 -7.35 49.83 16.34
C VAL A 34 -8.36 49.97 17.50
N PRO A 35 -9.46 50.73 17.34
CA PRO A 35 -10.47 50.84 18.39
C PRO A 35 -11.03 49.48 18.80
N LEU A 36 -11.28 49.30 20.10
CA LEU A 36 -11.76 48.03 20.64
C LEU A 36 -13.08 47.57 19.99
N ALA A 37 -13.98 48.50 19.67
CA ALA A 37 -15.24 48.20 18.99
C ALA A 37 -15.02 47.66 17.57
N ASP A 38 -14.09 48.25 16.82
CA ASP A 38 -13.77 47.85 15.44
C ASP A 38 -13.08 46.49 15.42
N ALA A 39 -12.13 46.27 16.35
CA ALA A 39 -11.48 44.97 16.49
C ALA A 39 -12.48 43.87 16.91
N ALA A 40 -13.40 44.17 17.81
CA ALA A 40 -14.48 43.26 18.20
C ALA A 40 -15.41 42.92 17.04
N ALA A 41 -15.79 43.92 16.24
CA ALA A 41 -16.61 43.73 15.03
C ALA A 41 -15.88 42.87 13.99
N ALA A 42 -14.58 43.12 13.77
CA ALA A 42 -13.75 42.32 12.86
C ALA A 42 -13.67 40.86 13.32
N LEU A 43 -13.44 40.62 14.62
CA LEU A 43 -13.43 39.26 15.19
C LEU A 43 -14.77 38.53 15.05
N ALA A 44 -15.89 39.25 15.21
CA ALA A 44 -17.23 38.68 15.01
C ALA A 44 -17.52 38.36 13.52
N ALA A 45 -16.93 39.13 12.60
CA ALA A 45 -17.08 38.96 11.16
C ALA A 45 -16.15 37.89 10.57
N LEU A 46 -15.16 37.39 11.32
CA LEU A 46 -14.27 36.33 10.86
C LEU A 46 -15.05 35.11 10.36
N ARG A 47 -14.49 34.46 9.35
CA ARG A 47 -14.96 33.18 8.83
C ARG A 47 -13.81 32.17 8.88
N PRO A 48 -14.10 30.88 9.09
CA PRO A 48 -13.07 29.85 9.01
C PRO A 48 -12.43 29.88 7.63
N LEU A 49 -11.10 29.82 7.59
CA LEU A 49 -10.37 29.64 6.34
C LEU A 49 -10.51 28.17 5.88
N PRO A 50 -10.40 27.90 4.57
CA PRO A 50 -10.34 26.53 4.05
C PRO A 50 -9.34 25.66 4.80
N GLY A 51 -9.76 24.48 5.26
CA GLY A 51 -8.92 23.54 5.99
C GLY A 51 -8.56 23.95 7.43
N ARG A 52 -9.32 24.86 8.07
CA ARG A 52 -9.10 25.33 9.45
C ARG A 52 -10.34 25.14 10.34
N LEU A 53 -10.66 23.88 10.65
CA LEU A 53 -11.88 23.48 11.37
C LEU A 53 -13.16 24.09 10.80
N HIS A 54 -13.27 24.09 9.47
CA HIS A 54 -14.42 24.61 8.77
C HIS A 54 -15.57 23.59 8.83
N PRO A 55 -16.72 23.91 9.46
CA PRO A 55 -17.90 23.05 9.40
C PRO A 55 -18.52 23.04 8.00
N LEU A 56 -18.65 21.86 7.40
CA LEU A 56 -19.23 21.64 6.07
C LEU A 56 -20.34 20.57 6.14
N ALA A 57 -21.35 20.69 5.29
CA ALA A 57 -22.39 19.68 5.18
C ALA A 57 -21.82 18.39 4.57
N GLY A 58 -21.96 17.28 5.29
CA GLY A 58 -21.50 15.96 4.85
C GLY A 58 -22.62 15.07 4.33
N ALA A 59 -22.23 14.04 3.59
CA ALA A 59 -23.13 13.01 3.08
C ALA A 59 -24.01 12.42 4.20
N GLY A 60 -25.25 12.06 3.84
CA GLY A 60 -26.22 11.51 4.79
C GLY A 60 -26.70 12.50 5.87
N GLY A 61 -26.47 13.80 5.71
CA GLY A 61 -26.84 14.81 6.70
C GLY A 61 -25.87 14.89 7.90
N SER A 62 -24.65 14.39 7.72
CA SER A 62 -23.57 14.51 8.72
C SER A 62 -22.92 15.89 8.71
N LEU A 63 -22.10 16.19 9.71
CA LEU A 63 -21.26 17.37 9.79
C LEU A 63 -19.79 16.99 9.60
N LEU A 64 -19.12 17.58 8.61
CA LEU A 64 -17.68 17.45 8.43
C LEU A 64 -16.98 18.66 9.05
N LEU A 65 -15.94 18.43 9.84
CA LEU A 65 -15.03 19.44 10.32
C LEU A 65 -13.76 19.36 9.49
N ASP A 66 -13.67 20.19 8.44
CA ASP A 66 -12.52 20.27 7.55
C ASP A 66 -11.36 21.00 8.24
N ASP A 67 -10.35 20.26 8.68
CA ASP A 67 -9.11 20.78 9.25
C ASP A 67 -7.88 20.23 8.51
N THR A 68 -8.03 20.11 7.19
CA THR A 68 -7.10 19.40 6.31
C THR A 68 -5.95 20.26 5.80
N TYR A 69 -5.84 21.53 6.18
CA TYR A 69 -4.78 22.41 5.66
C TYR A 69 -3.37 21.88 5.98
N ASN A 70 -3.10 21.58 7.25
CA ASN A 70 -1.89 20.93 7.75
C ASN A 70 -2.14 20.36 9.16
N ALA A 71 -1.24 19.52 9.68
CA ALA A 71 -1.41 18.88 10.98
C ALA A 71 -0.13 18.90 11.83
N SER A 72 -0.33 19.13 13.14
CA SER A 72 0.64 18.91 14.20
C SER A 72 -0.09 18.28 15.40
N PRO A 73 0.62 17.61 16.34
CA PRO A 73 -0.03 16.96 17.47
C PRO A 73 -0.95 17.89 18.27
N ALA A 74 -0.48 19.09 18.59
CA ALA A 74 -1.26 20.10 19.31
C ALA A 74 -2.52 20.53 18.53
N ALA A 75 -2.43 20.71 17.21
CA ALA A 75 -3.58 21.08 16.39
C ALA A 75 -4.60 19.94 16.29
N VAL A 76 -4.15 18.68 16.16
CA VAL A 76 -5.05 17.53 16.12
C VAL A 76 -5.78 17.35 17.44
N LEU A 77 -5.07 17.44 18.57
CA LEU A 77 -5.68 17.38 19.90
C LEU A 77 -6.70 18.50 20.13
N ALA A 78 -6.44 19.71 19.63
CA ALA A 78 -7.39 20.82 19.68
C ALA A 78 -8.66 20.56 18.83
N GLY A 79 -8.50 19.95 17.65
CA GLY A 79 -9.62 19.48 16.82
C GLY A 79 -10.43 18.40 17.52
N LEU A 80 -9.78 17.40 18.11
CA LEU A 80 -10.42 16.34 18.89
C LEU A 80 -11.17 16.89 20.12
N ALA A 81 -10.59 17.85 20.83
CA ALA A 81 -11.26 18.53 21.94
C ALA A 81 -12.52 19.27 21.47
N THR A 82 -12.48 19.89 20.29
CA THR A 82 -13.65 20.52 19.67
C THR A 82 -14.71 19.48 19.32
N LEU A 83 -14.32 18.35 18.71
CA LEU A 83 -15.20 17.23 18.40
C LEU A 83 -15.90 16.66 19.64
N ARG A 84 -15.19 16.58 20.77
CA ARG A 84 -15.76 16.16 22.07
C ARG A 84 -16.86 17.09 22.56
N GLU A 85 -16.68 18.40 22.40
CA GLU A 85 -17.62 19.43 22.89
C GLU A 85 -18.87 19.58 22.01
N LEU A 86 -18.79 19.18 20.73
CA LEU A 86 -19.93 19.26 19.82
C LEU A 86 -20.99 18.19 20.13
N PRO A 87 -22.28 18.51 19.97
CA PRO A 87 -23.35 17.52 20.02
C PRO A 87 -23.18 16.59 18.83
N ALA A 88 -23.05 15.29 19.11
CA ALA A 88 -22.85 14.26 18.11
C ALA A 88 -23.50 12.96 18.56
N ARG A 89 -24.16 12.27 17.64
CA ARG A 89 -24.61 10.88 17.78
C ARG A 89 -23.41 9.94 17.68
N ARG A 90 -22.53 10.19 16.70
CA ARG A 90 -21.27 9.47 16.48
C ARG A 90 -20.15 10.48 16.21
N ARG A 91 -19.03 10.33 16.90
CA ARG A 91 -17.79 11.10 16.71
C ARG A 91 -16.79 10.30 15.91
N ILE A 92 -16.36 10.83 14.79
CA ILE A 92 -15.46 10.16 13.85
C ILE A 92 -14.22 11.03 13.69
N ALA A 93 -13.04 10.41 13.67
CA ALA A 93 -11.81 11.11 13.26
C ALA A 93 -11.17 10.39 12.07
N VAL A 94 -10.81 11.16 11.06
CA VAL A 94 -10.05 10.73 9.88
C VAL A 94 -8.72 11.47 9.90
N LEU A 95 -7.68 10.78 10.34
CA LEU A 95 -6.39 11.37 10.68
C LEU A 95 -5.28 10.87 9.73
N GLY A 96 -4.64 11.81 9.04
CA GLY A 96 -3.50 11.57 8.17
C GLY A 96 -2.16 11.76 8.87
N ASP A 97 -1.07 11.44 8.16
CA ASP A 97 0.30 11.68 8.62
C ASP A 97 0.51 13.15 9.03
N MET A 98 1.17 13.35 10.18
CA MET A 98 1.72 14.62 10.62
C MET A 98 3.21 14.67 10.27
N LEU A 99 3.62 15.62 9.44
CA LEU A 99 4.99 15.69 8.93
C LEU A 99 5.78 16.79 9.64
N GLU A 100 7.07 16.88 9.33
CA GLU A 100 7.98 17.94 9.83
C GLU A 100 8.15 17.92 11.36
N LEU A 101 7.96 16.77 12.01
CA LEU A 101 8.06 16.61 13.47
C LEU A 101 9.47 16.22 13.96
N GLY A 102 10.38 15.87 13.06
CA GLY A 102 11.73 15.38 13.41
C GLY A 102 11.65 14.16 14.35
N ASP A 103 12.50 14.15 15.38
CA ASP A 103 12.54 13.04 16.36
C ASP A 103 11.24 12.90 17.19
N TYR A 104 10.38 13.93 17.20
CA TYR A 104 9.09 13.88 17.89
C TYR A 104 8.01 13.13 17.11
N GLU A 105 8.29 12.72 15.87
CA GLU A 105 7.29 12.16 14.97
C GLU A 105 6.53 10.97 15.57
N ALA A 106 7.25 9.94 16.03
CA ALA A 106 6.62 8.76 16.60
C ALA A 106 5.85 9.08 17.90
N GLN A 107 6.41 9.92 18.76
CA GLN A 107 5.76 10.31 20.02
C GLN A 107 4.50 11.14 19.77
N GLY A 108 4.54 12.10 18.86
CA GLY A 108 3.43 12.97 18.52
C GLY A 108 2.23 12.21 17.93
N HIS A 109 2.47 11.24 17.05
CA HIS A 109 1.38 10.38 16.54
C HIS A 109 0.75 9.52 17.65
N ARG A 110 1.57 8.94 18.54
CA ARG A 110 1.04 8.16 19.67
C ARG A 110 0.26 9.01 20.68
N GLU A 111 0.70 10.24 20.92
CA GLU A 111 -0.04 11.20 21.76
C GLU A 111 -1.44 11.47 21.20
N VAL A 112 -1.54 11.73 19.90
CA VAL A 112 -2.82 11.91 19.19
C VAL A 112 -3.69 10.65 19.29
N GLY A 113 -3.13 9.46 19.12
CA GLY A 113 -3.86 8.20 19.24
C GLY A 113 -4.50 8.01 20.62
N ARG A 114 -3.73 8.25 21.70
CA ARG A 114 -4.23 8.23 23.08
C ARG A 114 -5.33 9.26 23.32
N GLY A 115 -5.16 10.47 22.77
CA GLY A 115 -6.18 11.52 22.85
C GLY A 115 -7.48 11.18 22.10
N ALA A 116 -7.38 10.47 20.98
CA ALA A 116 -8.54 10.08 20.18
C ALA A 116 -9.36 8.96 20.83
N ALA A 117 -8.72 7.98 21.48
CA ALA A 117 -9.37 6.77 22.00
C ALA A 117 -10.54 7.05 22.97
N GLY A 118 -10.44 8.10 23.79
CA GLY A 118 -11.50 8.50 24.73
C GLY A 118 -12.59 9.41 24.14
N ILE A 119 -12.55 9.70 22.84
CA ILE A 119 -13.41 10.71 22.19
C ILE A 119 -14.20 10.11 21.04
N VAL A 120 -13.58 9.26 20.22
CA VAL A 120 -14.14 8.83 18.93
C VAL A 120 -14.79 7.46 19.02
N ASP A 121 -15.89 7.30 18.30
CA ASP A 121 -16.58 6.02 18.09
C ASP A 121 -16.01 5.25 16.88
N LEU A 122 -15.28 5.94 16.00
CA LEU A 122 -14.60 5.39 14.83
C LEU A 122 -13.36 6.24 14.52
N LEU A 123 -12.22 5.57 14.40
CA LEU A 123 -10.95 6.15 13.98
C LEU A 123 -10.53 5.58 12.63
N VAL A 124 -10.38 6.44 11.64
CA VAL A 124 -9.76 6.11 10.36
C VAL A 124 -8.40 6.80 10.30
N THR A 125 -7.35 6.04 10.07
CA THR A 125 -5.98 6.57 9.90
C THR A 125 -5.52 6.35 8.47
N ARG A 126 -4.89 7.38 7.88
CA ARG A 126 -4.36 7.35 6.52
C ARG A 126 -2.88 7.73 6.50
N GLY A 127 -2.01 6.77 6.20
CA GLY A 127 -0.59 7.03 6.00
C GLY A 127 0.32 6.20 6.91
N GLU A 128 1.62 6.25 6.62
CA GLU A 128 2.63 5.42 7.27
C GLU A 128 2.81 5.76 8.74
N ARG A 129 2.84 7.06 9.05
CA ARG A 129 3.01 7.55 10.42
C ARG A 129 1.70 7.53 11.18
N ALA A 130 0.59 7.75 10.48
CA ALA A 130 -0.77 7.68 11.02
C ALA A 130 -1.11 6.29 11.57
N GLN A 131 -0.44 5.21 11.12
CA GLN A 131 -0.57 3.89 11.75
C GLN A 131 -0.25 3.95 13.26
N LEU A 132 0.73 4.76 13.69
CA LEU A 132 1.07 4.90 15.11
C LEU A 132 -0.07 5.53 15.93
N ILE A 133 -0.93 6.35 15.30
CA ILE A 133 -2.14 6.88 15.92
C ILE A 133 -3.11 5.72 16.22
N ALA A 134 -3.33 4.84 15.25
CA ALA A 134 -4.21 3.68 15.40
C ALA A 134 -3.71 2.70 16.46
N GLU A 135 -2.40 2.41 16.47
CA GLU A 135 -1.78 1.54 17.48
C GLU A 135 -1.97 2.09 18.89
N ALA A 136 -1.63 3.36 19.11
CA ALA A 136 -1.76 4.00 20.41
C ALA A 136 -3.23 4.17 20.85
N ALA A 137 -4.15 4.39 19.91
CA ALA A 137 -5.58 4.43 20.22
C ALA A 137 -6.09 3.06 20.69
N ARG A 138 -5.64 1.97 20.05
CA ARG A 138 -5.95 0.60 20.46
C ARG A 138 -5.39 0.28 21.84
N GLU A 139 -4.13 0.62 22.10
CA GLU A 139 -3.49 0.46 23.41
C GLU A 139 -4.21 1.25 24.51
N ALA A 140 -4.79 2.40 24.15
CA ALA A 140 -5.60 3.23 25.05
C ALA A 140 -7.06 2.75 25.20
N GLY A 141 -7.44 1.63 24.59
CA GLY A 141 -8.72 0.96 24.80
C GLY A 141 -9.76 1.15 23.70
N LEU A 142 -9.44 1.80 22.58
CA LEU A 142 -10.36 1.87 21.44
C LEU A 142 -10.45 0.47 20.78
N PRO A 143 -11.65 -0.14 20.64
CA PRO A 143 -11.79 -1.47 20.07
C PRO A 143 -11.25 -1.58 18.65
N ALA A 144 -10.61 -2.71 18.31
CA ALA A 144 -9.95 -2.88 17.02
C ALA A 144 -10.92 -2.82 15.82
N ASP A 145 -12.18 -3.23 16.00
CA ASP A 145 -13.26 -3.12 15.00
C ASP A 145 -13.73 -1.67 14.79
N ARG A 146 -13.28 -0.73 15.62
CA ARG A 146 -13.51 0.72 15.51
C ARG A 146 -12.30 1.47 14.97
N ILE A 147 -11.28 0.77 14.49
CA ILE A 147 -10.05 1.36 13.95
C ILE A 147 -9.84 0.83 12.53
N VAL A 148 -9.79 1.76 11.57
CA VAL A 148 -9.44 1.47 10.18
C VAL A 148 -8.08 2.08 9.89
N VAL A 149 -7.14 1.24 9.47
CA VAL A 149 -5.82 1.69 8.99
C VAL A 149 -5.79 1.53 7.48
N THR A 150 -5.50 2.62 6.78
CA THR A 150 -5.36 2.62 5.34
C THR A 150 -4.22 3.53 4.88
N TYR A 151 -3.89 3.43 3.60
CA TYR A 151 -2.90 4.24 2.90
C TYR A 151 -3.51 4.89 1.64
N ALA A 152 -4.68 4.42 1.19
CA ALA A 152 -5.38 4.96 0.03
C ALA A 152 -6.52 5.89 0.47
N ALA A 153 -6.68 7.01 -0.23
CA ALA A 153 -7.78 7.95 0.06
C ALA A 153 -9.15 7.28 -0.10
N GLN A 154 -9.31 6.44 -1.14
CA GLN A 154 -10.59 5.79 -1.43
C GLN A 154 -11.00 4.77 -0.37
N ASP A 155 -10.05 4.09 0.28
CA ASP A 155 -10.36 3.23 1.42
C ASP A 155 -10.90 4.05 2.60
N ALA A 156 -10.29 5.21 2.89
CA ALA A 156 -10.77 6.11 3.94
C ALA A 156 -12.19 6.64 3.62
N ILE A 157 -12.44 6.95 2.34
CA ILE A 157 -13.77 7.33 1.84
C ILE A 157 -14.75 6.16 2.04
N ARG A 158 -14.42 4.95 1.57
CA ARG A 158 -15.28 3.75 1.69
C ARG A 158 -15.60 3.39 3.14
N ALA A 159 -14.67 3.61 4.07
CA ALA A 159 -14.89 3.37 5.50
C ALA A 159 -16.03 4.22 6.08
N LEU A 160 -16.38 5.34 5.43
CA LEU A 160 -17.40 6.28 5.89
C LEU A 160 -18.60 6.38 4.95
N GLN A 161 -18.38 6.26 3.64
CA GLN A 161 -19.40 6.41 2.61
C GLN A 161 -20.53 5.40 2.82
N GLY A 162 -21.77 5.90 2.82
CA GLY A 162 -22.97 5.09 3.09
C GLY A 162 -23.21 4.76 4.58
N THR A 163 -22.28 5.10 5.49
CA THR A 163 -22.46 4.91 6.94
C THR A 163 -22.71 6.21 7.71
N LEU A 164 -22.38 7.35 7.10
CA LEU A 164 -22.63 8.68 7.67
C LEU A 164 -24.14 8.95 7.67
N GLY A 165 -24.64 9.47 8.80
CA GLY A 165 -26.05 9.83 8.96
C GLY A 165 -26.25 11.11 9.78
N PRO A 166 -27.52 11.50 9.98
CA PRO A 166 -27.86 12.70 10.74
C PRO A 166 -27.29 12.66 12.16
N GLY A 167 -26.63 13.74 12.56
CA GLY A 167 -26.00 13.88 13.87
C GLY A 167 -24.61 13.24 14.00
N ASP A 168 -24.07 12.62 12.95
CA ASP A 168 -22.66 12.22 12.93
C ASP A 168 -21.77 13.44 12.70
N VAL A 169 -20.64 13.50 13.40
CA VAL A 169 -19.64 14.57 13.24
C VAL A 169 -18.28 13.93 12.96
N ALA A 170 -17.68 14.28 11.83
CA ALA A 170 -16.39 13.75 11.38
C ALA A 170 -15.32 14.84 11.32
N LEU A 171 -14.24 14.68 12.06
CA LEU A 171 -13.04 15.51 11.96
C LEU A 171 -12.11 14.94 10.89
N LEU A 172 -11.74 15.75 9.88
CA LEU A 172 -10.76 15.36 8.86
C LEU A 172 -9.52 16.22 8.97
N LYS A 173 -8.37 15.59 9.17
CA LYS A 173 -7.12 16.31 9.43
C LYS A 173 -5.90 15.51 9.01
N GLY A 174 -4.92 16.18 8.42
CA GLY A 174 -3.62 15.59 8.06
C GLY A 174 -2.67 16.67 7.57
N SER A 175 -1.42 16.29 7.30
CA SER A 175 -0.47 17.17 6.64
C SER A 175 -0.92 17.56 5.23
N ALA A 176 -0.28 18.57 4.65
CA ALA A 176 -0.54 18.95 3.26
C ALA A 176 -0.22 17.81 2.26
N GLU A 177 0.81 17.01 2.53
CA GLU A 177 1.17 15.84 1.71
C GLU A 177 0.16 14.70 1.87
N ALA A 178 -0.48 14.58 3.03
CA ALA A 178 -1.52 13.57 3.27
C ALA A 178 -2.81 13.86 2.48
N ARG A 179 -2.95 15.01 1.81
CA ARG A 179 -4.06 15.36 0.88
C ARG A 179 -5.46 14.99 1.41
N MET A 180 -5.70 15.20 2.71
CA MET A 180 -6.95 14.78 3.36
C MET A 180 -8.19 15.50 2.84
N GLU A 181 -8.02 16.65 2.18
CA GLU A 181 -9.09 17.36 1.47
C GLU A 181 -9.73 16.53 0.37
N GLU A 182 -9.02 15.55 -0.21
CA GLU A 182 -9.58 14.64 -1.21
C GLU A 182 -10.61 13.70 -0.58
N VAL A 183 -10.34 13.25 0.65
CA VAL A 183 -11.29 12.46 1.45
C VAL A 183 -12.47 13.33 1.86
N THR A 184 -12.23 14.58 2.32
CA THR A 184 -13.31 15.53 2.64
C THR A 184 -14.21 15.78 1.44
N ALA A 185 -13.62 16.06 0.26
CA ALA A 185 -14.37 16.36 -0.96
C ALA A 185 -15.33 15.24 -1.37
N ALA A 186 -14.91 13.99 -1.24
CA ALA A 186 -15.73 12.83 -1.58
C ALA A 186 -16.87 12.56 -0.58
N LEU A 187 -16.81 13.15 0.62
CA LEU A 187 -17.80 12.98 1.69
C LEU A 187 -18.74 14.18 1.82
N LEU A 188 -18.58 15.23 1.01
CA LEU A 188 -19.48 16.40 1.02
C LEU A 188 -20.91 16.03 0.63
N ALA A 189 -21.88 16.75 1.18
CA ALA A 189 -23.28 16.64 0.79
C ALA A 189 -23.52 17.18 -0.63
N ASP A 190 -22.90 18.33 -0.94
CA ASP A 190 -22.91 18.96 -2.26
C ASP A 190 -21.49 18.98 -2.83
N PRO A 191 -21.22 18.34 -3.98
CA PRO A 191 -19.92 18.42 -4.64
C PRO A 191 -19.45 19.84 -4.96
N ALA A 192 -20.35 20.82 -5.11
CA ALA A 192 -20.01 22.22 -5.36
C ALA A 192 -19.25 22.86 -4.17
N ASP A 193 -19.48 22.38 -2.95
CA ASP A 193 -18.80 22.86 -1.73
C ASP A 193 -17.31 22.51 -1.72
N ARG A 194 -16.85 21.69 -2.67
CA ARG A 194 -15.42 21.42 -2.87
C ARG A 194 -14.61 22.71 -3.02
N ALA A 195 -15.18 23.77 -3.59
CA ALA A 195 -14.51 25.08 -3.72
C ALA A 195 -14.12 25.71 -2.37
N GLN A 196 -14.70 25.25 -1.25
CA GLN A 196 -14.43 25.73 0.11
C GLN A 196 -13.26 25.01 0.80
N LEU A 197 -12.69 23.97 0.16
CA LEU A 197 -11.57 23.18 0.67
C LEU A 197 -10.23 23.81 0.29
N PRO A 198 -9.12 23.50 0.99
CA PRO A 198 -7.80 23.95 0.57
C PRO A 198 -7.37 23.26 -0.74
N ARG A 199 -6.40 23.85 -1.45
CA ARG A 199 -5.71 23.22 -2.62
C ARG A 199 -6.61 22.87 -3.81
N GLN A 200 -7.61 23.71 -4.12
CA GLN A 200 -8.52 23.49 -5.27
C GLN A 200 -8.09 24.19 -6.58
N GLY A 201 -6.93 24.88 -6.58
CA GLY A 201 -6.44 25.55 -7.79
C GLY A 201 -5.88 24.56 -8.84
N PRO A 202 -5.89 24.87 -10.15
CA PRO A 202 -5.46 23.96 -11.23
C PRO A 202 -4.00 23.49 -11.15
N ALA A 203 -3.15 24.18 -10.38
CA ALA A 203 -1.79 23.73 -10.12
C ALA A 203 -1.75 22.50 -9.21
N TRP A 204 -2.65 22.43 -8.22
CA TRP A 204 -2.71 21.37 -7.21
C TRP A 204 -3.24 20.03 -7.76
N GLU A 205 -3.92 20.06 -8.90
CA GLU A 205 -4.30 18.86 -9.66
C GLU A 205 -3.07 18.13 -10.22
N ARG A 206 -1.96 18.85 -10.46
CA ARG A 206 -0.76 18.31 -11.10
C ARG A 206 0.44 18.17 -10.17
N VAL A 207 0.44 18.87 -9.04
CA VAL A 207 1.53 18.78 -8.04
C VAL A 207 1.31 17.59 -7.13
N ARG A 208 2.21 16.61 -7.20
CA ARG A 208 2.45 15.64 -6.12
C ARG A 208 3.63 16.13 -5.29
N LEU A 209 3.40 16.39 -4.01
CA LEU A 209 4.48 16.69 -3.08
C LEU A 209 5.13 15.35 -2.72
N LEU A 210 6.24 15.03 -3.37
CA LEU A 210 7.08 13.88 -3.05
C LEU A 210 8.49 14.38 -2.78
N SER A 211 9.01 14.09 -1.60
CA SER A 211 10.41 14.36 -1.22
C SER A 211 11.12 13.04 -0.92
N PRO A 212 11.44 12.22 -1.93
CA PRO A 212 12.14 10.97 -1.69
C PRO A 212 13.56 11.24 -1.17
N ALA A 213 14.06 10.38 -0.30
CA ALA A 213 15.41 10.49 0.26
C ALA A 213 16.54 10.34 -0.79
N ARG A 214 16.19 9.88 -2.00
CA ARG A 214 17.09 9.71 -3.14
C ARG A 214 16.44 10.25 -4.41
N PRO A 215 17.23 10.70 -5.40
CA PRO A 215 16.72 11.10 -6.71
C PRO A 215 16.20 9.93 -7.56
N THR A 216 16.29 8.69 -7.08
CA THR A 216 15.73 7.49 -7.70
C THR A 216 14.77 6.85 -6.72
N TRP A 217 13.54 6.56 -7.14
CA TRP A 217 12.47 6.08 -6.28
C TRP A 217 11.48 5.21 -7.05
N VAL A 218 10.68 4.46 -6.31
CA VAL A 218 9.53 3.71 -6.82
C VAL A 218 8.26 4.34 -6.26
N GLU A 219 7.31 4.67 -7.12
CA GLU A 219 5.95 5.06 -6.73
C GLU A 219 5.03 3.84 -6.78
N ILE A 220 4.26 3.64 -5.71
CA ILE A 220 3.31 2.54 -5.54
C ILE A 220 1.89 3.11 -5.46
N ASP A 221 1.11 2.95 -6.52
CA ASP A 221 -0.32 3.27 -6.53
C ASP A 221 -1.11 2.19 -5.77
N LEU A 222 -1.35 2.45 -4.49
CA LEU A 222 -2.15 1.57 -3.64
C LEU A 222 -3.62 1.54 -4.05
N GLU A 223 -4.14 2.54 -4.77
CA GLU A 223 -5.50 2.47 -5.33
C GLU A 223 -5.56 1.55 -6.54
N ALA A 224 -4.48 1.43 -7.32
CA ALA A 224 -4.37 0.40 -8.36
C ALA A 224 -4.42 -0.99 -7.74
N ILE A 225 -3.65 -1.24 -6.68
CA ILE A 225 -3.67 -2.51 -5.94
C ILE A 225 -5.08 -2.78 -5.39
N ALA A 226 -5.69 -1.80 -4.73
CA ALA A 226 -7.04 -1.92 -4.20
C ALA A 226 -8.06 -2.27 -5.30
N GLY A 227 -8.00 -1.58 -6.45
CA GLY A 227 -8.83 -1.83 -7.62
C GLY A 227 -8.65 -3.23 -8.19
N ASN A 228 -7.41 -3.68 -8.33
CA ASN A 228 -7.09 -5.01 -8.84
C ASN A 228 -7.62 -6.12 -7.92
N VAL A 229 -7.49 -5.97 -6.59
CA VAL A 229 -8.05 -6.94 -5.62
C VAL A 229 -9.58 -6.99 -5.71
N ARG A 230 -10.26 -5.84 -5.77
CA ARG A 230 -11.72 -5.79 -5.94
C ARG A 230 -12.16 -6.44 -7.25
N ARG A 231 -11.43 -6.18 -8.34
CA ARG A 231 -11.72 -6.80 -9.64
C ARG A 231 -11.60 -8.31 -9.59
N VAL A 232 -10.61 -8.84 -8.87
CA VAL A 232 -10.50 -10.29 -8.64
C VAL A 232 -11.65 -10.82 -7.81
N ALA A 233 -12.05 -10.12 -6.74
CA ALA A 233 -13.19 -10.51 -5.92
C ALA A 233 -14.50 -10.62 -6.74
N GLU A 234 -14.72 -9.70 -7.67
CA GLU A 234 -15.82 -9.76 -8.63
C GLU A 234 -15.72 -10.98 -9.57
N ILE A 235 -14.52 -11.28 -10.08
CA ILE A 235 -14.28 -12.39 -11.03
C ILE A 235 -14.53 -13.76 -10.38
N ILE A 236 -14.14 -13.94 -9.12
CA ILE A 236 -14.22 -15.23 -8.42
C ILE A 236 -15.54 -15.43 -7.66
N GLY A 237 -16.26 -14.36 -7.34
CA GLY A 237 -17.51 -14.40 -6.58
C GLY A 237 -17.32 -14.43 -5.05
N PRO A 238 -18.41 -14.25 -4.28
CA PRO A 238 -18.35 -14.05 -2.83
C PRO A 238 -17.97 -15.30 -2.02
N GLU A 239 -18.14 -16.50 -2.60
CA GLU A 239 -17.88 -17.79 -1.95
C GLU A 239 -16.38 -18.16 -1.94
N VAL A 240 -15.57 -17.53 -2.79
CA VAL A 240 -14.15 -17.85 -2.93
C VAL A 240 -13.31 -16.78 -2.22
N ALA A 241 -12.46 -17.21 -1.29
CA ALA A 241 -11.56 -16.31 -0.59
C ALA A 241 -10.33 -15.95 -1.44
N ILE A 242 -9.73 -14.79 -1.17
CA ILE A 242 -8.46 -14.36 -1.77
C ILE A 242 -7.34 -14.48 -0.73
N MET A 243 -6.27 -15.20 -1.09
CA MET A 243 -4.97 -15.10 -0.46
C MET A 243 -4.12 -14.11 -1.26
N ALA A 244 -3.76 -12.97 -0.66
CA ALA A 244 -2.83 -12.02 -1.24
C ALA A 244 -1.39 -12.54 -1.08
N VAL A 245 -0.69 -12.74 -2.20
CA VAL A 245 0.68 -13.28 -2.20
C VAL A 245 1.69 -12.14 -2.14
N LEU A 246 2.40 -12.04 -1.02
CA LEU A 246 3.27 -10.92 -0.63
C LEU A 246 4.75 -11.30 -0.52
N LYS A 247 5.16 -12.46 -1.04
CA LYS A 247 6.57 -12.86 -1.07
C LYS A 247 7.45 -11.83 -1.77
N ALA A 248 8.73 -11.79 -1.40
CA ALA A 248 9.72 -10.85 -1.91
C ALA A 248 9.27 -9.39 -1.74
N ASP A 249 8.86 -9.03 -0.52
CA ASP A 249 8.37 -7.69 -0.16
C ASP A 249 7.19 -7.21 -1.05
N ALA A 250 6.19 -8.08 -1.22
CA ALA A 250 5.11 -7.88 -2.18
C ALA A 250 5.61 -7.59 -3.60
N TYR A 251 6.52 -8.44 -4.08
CA TYR A 251 7.13 -8.32 -5.40
C TYR A 251 7.79 -6.93 -5.58
N GLY A 252 8.45 -6.44 -4.53
CA GLY A 252 9.12 -5.13 -4.48
C GLY A 252 8.21 -3.92 -4.24
N HIS A 253 6.93 -4.10 -3.91
CA HIS A 253 5.95 -3.02 -3.69
C HIS A 253 5.82 -2.58 -2.22
N GLY A 254 6.39 -3.32 -1.27
CA GLY A 254 6.29 -3.03 0.17
C GLY A 254 5.17 -3.83 0.84
N ALA A 255 5.52 -4.95 1.47
CA ALA A 255 4.58 -5.98 1.92
C ALA A 255 3.53 -5.48 2.92
N VAL A 256 3.90 -4.63 3.87
CA VAL A 256 2.98 -4.14 4.92
C VAL A 256 1.86 -3.29 4.34
N LYS A 257 2.21 -2.34 3.44
CA LYS A 257 1.23 -1.44 2.82
C LYS A 257 0.28 -2.24 1.93
N VAL A 258 0.84 -3.11 1.09
CA VAL A 258 0.06 -3.99 0.22
C VAL A 258 -0.84 -4.95 1.02
N ALA A 259 -0.37 -5.51 2.15
CA ALA A 259 -1.18 -6.37 3.00
C ALA A 259 -2.44 -5.66 3.51
N ARG A 260 -2.30 -4.46 4.09
CA ARG A 260 -3.46 -3.70 4.59
C ARG A 260 -4.40 -3.32 3.45
N THR A 261 -3.86 -2.83 2.33
CA THR A 261 -4.65 -2.49 1.16
C THR A 261 -5.43 -3.69 0.63
N ALA A 262 -4.80 -4.85 0.51
CA ALA A 262 -5.46 -6.07 0.04
C ALA A 262 -6.55 -6.54 1.03
N LEU A 263 -6.30 -6.51 2.34
CA LEU A 263 -7.29 -6.87 3.37
C LEU A 263 -8.52 -5.97 3.32
N ASN A 264 -8.31 -4.66 3.21
CA ASN A 264 -9.40 -3.68 3.12
C ASN A 264 -10.25 -3.84 1.86
N ASN A 265 -9.78 -4.59 0.85
CA ASN A 265 -10.38 -4.66 -0.47
C ASN A 265 -10.79 -6.07 -0.92
N GLY A 266 -10.75 -7.06 -0.01
CA GLY A 266 -11.33 -8.39 -0.24
C GLY A 266 -10.42 -9.58 0.03
N ALA A 267 -9.12 -9.36 0.30
CA ALA A 267 -8.24 -10.43 0.74
C ALA A 267 -8.61 -10.90 2.15
N ARG A 268 -8.50 -12.20 2.39
CA ARG A 268 -8.78 -12.83 3.70
C ARG A 268 -7.55 -13.53 4.30
N LEU A 269 -6.59 -13.93 3.46
CA LEU A 269 -5.35 -14.57 3.88
C LEU A 269 -4.14 -13.90 3.22
N MET A 270 -2.96 -14.12 3.80
CA MET A 270 -1.68 -13.72 3.22
C MET A 270 -0.84 -14.95 2.88
N GLY A 271 -0.11 -14.90 1.76
CA GLY A 271 0.87 -15.91 1.39
C GLY A 271 2.26 -15.31 1.26
N VAL A 272 3.24 -15.81 2.01
CA VAL A 272 4.64 -15.37 1.98
C VAL A 272 5.58 -16.53 1.66
N ALA A 273 6.84 -16.27 1.32
CA ALA A 273 7.80 -17.31 0.99
C ALA A 273 8.46 -17.94 2.23
N CYS A 274 8.70 -17.16 3.29
CA CYS A 274 9.40 -17.63 4.49
C CYS A 274 8.83 -17.03 5.79
N LEU A 275 9.20 -17.62 6.92
CA LEU A 275 8.79 -17.15 8.24
C LEU A 275 9.21 -15.70 8.51
N GLY A 276 10.41 -15.27 8.07
CA GLY A 276 10.87 -13.89 8.28
C GLY A 276 9.91 -12.84 7.69
N GLU A 277 9.36 -13.09 6.52
CA GLU A 277 8.33 -12.23 5.91
C GLU A 277 7.02 -12.25 6.71
N ALA A 278 6.60 -13.41 7.22
CA ALA A 278 5.41 -13.52 8.07
C ALA A 278 5.60 -12.73 9.38
N LEU A 279 6.78 -12.80 10.00
CA LEU A 279 7.09 -12.09 11.23
C LEU A 279 7.07 -10.56 11.01
N ALA A 280 7.57 -10.07 9.88
CA ALA A 280 7.48 -8.65 9.54
C ALA A 280 6.02 -8.17 9.46
N LEU A 281 5.12 -8.96 8.87
CA LEU A 281 3.69 -8.66 8.84
C LEU A 281 3.06 -8.70 10.23
N ARG A 282 3.43 -9.67 11.07
CA ARG A 282 2.95 -9.78 12.47
C ARG A 282 3.41 -8.60 13.32
N GLN A 283 4.67 -8.17 13.19
CA GLN A 283 5.21 -6.99 13.85
C GLN A 283 4.49 -5.72 13.42
N ALA A 284 4.06 -5.64 12.16
CA ALA A 284 3.19 -4.57 11.67
C ALA A 284 1.71 -4.71 12.11
N GLY A 285 1.38 -5.66 12.97
CA GLY A 285 0.03 -5.83 13.52
C GLY A 285 -0.98 -6.46 12.55
N ILE A 286 -0.53 -7.11 11.47
CA ILE A 286 -1.42 -7.90 10.60
C ILE A 286 -1.86 -9.15 11.35
N ALA A 287 -3.16 -9.26 11.63
CA ALA A 287 -3.77 -10.38 12.35
C ALA A 287 -4.38 -11.46 11.44
N ALA A 288 -4.53 -11.19 10.14
CA ALA A 288 -5.08 -12.17 9.19
C ALA A 288 -4.21 -13.45 9.13
N PRO A 289 -4.78 -14.62 8.77
CA PRO A 289 -4.00 -15.84 8.58
C PRO A 289 -2.87 -15.65 7.56
N ILE A 290 -1.65 -16.09 7.90
CA ILE A 290 -0.48 -16.02 7.04
C ILE A 290 0.02 -17.44 6.78
N LEU A 291 0.05 -17.85 5.51
CA LEU A 291 0.65 -19.11 5.07
C LEU A 291 2.07 -18.86 4.55
N VAL A 292 3.04 -19.57 5.11
CA VAL A 292 4.37 -19.71 4.49
C VAL A 292 4.27 -20.75 3.38
N LEU A 293 4.37 -20.31 2.12
CA LEU A 293 4.28 -21.14 0.91
C LEU A 293 5.53 -22.00 0.66
N GLY A 294 6.67 -21.59 1.24
CA GLY A 294 7.96 -22.27 1.11
C GLY A 294 8.18 -23.35 2.17
N TYR A 295 9.43 -23.82 2.23
CA TYR A 295 9.87 -24.78 3.25
C TYR A 295 10.05 -24.09 4.60
N THR A 296 9.51 -24.73 5.66
CA THR A 296 9.79 -24.35 7.04
C THR A 296 10.61 -25.45 7.72
N PRO A 297 11.86 -25.17 8.10
CA PRO A 297 12.68 -26.16 8.80
C PRO A 297 12.19 -26.43 10.23
N PRO A 298 12.44 -27.64 10.79
CA PRO A 298 11.97 -28.02 12.13
C PRO A 298 12.34 -27.05 13.25
N TRP A 299 13.52 -26.42 13.19
CA TRP A 299 13.97 -25.47 14.22
C TRP A 299 13.17 -24.16 14.24
N GLN A 300 12.39 -23.86 13.19
CA GLN A 300 11.49 -22.70 13.15
C GLN A 300 10.07 -23.03 13.62
N ALA A 301 9.75 -24.29 13.93
CA ALA A 301 8.40 -24.72 14.29
C ALA A 301 7.85 -23.98 15.52
N ARG A 302 8.69 -23.72 16.53
CA ARG A 302 8.28 -22.97 17.73
C ARG A 302 7.86 -21.54 17.42
N GLU A 303 8.64 -20.84 16.61
CA GLU A 303 8.36 -19.46 16.20
C GLU A 303 7.09 -19.37 15.34
N MET A 304 6.86 -20.35 14.46
CA MET A 304 5.63 -20.43 13.67
C MET A 304 4.38 -20.48 14.57
N VAL A 305 4.39 -21.35 15.58
CA VAL A 305 3.26 -21.49 16.52
C VAL A 305 3.11 -20.25 17.39
N LEU A 306 4.22 -19.71 17.93
CA LEU A 306 4.21 -18.54 18.80
C LEU A 306 3.58 -17.32 18.12
N HIS A 307 3.85 -17.15 16.82
CA HIS A 307 3.37 -16.02 16.02
C HIS A 307 2.12 -16.33 15.18
N ASP A 308 1.46 -17.47 15.43
CA ASP A 308 0.23 -17.88 14.73
C ASP A 308 0.40 -17.90 13.19
N VAL A 309 1.49 -18.47 12.70
CA VAL A 309 1.82 -18.57 11.27
C VAL A 309 1.55 -19.99 10.78
N THR A 310 0.77 -20.12 9.70
CA THR A 310 0.41 -21.41 9.10
C THR A 310 1.57 -21.94 8.26
N ALA A 311 1.94 -23.21 8.46
CA ALA A 311 3.04 -23.86 7.74
C ALA A 311 2.58 -24.57 6.47
N THR A 312 3.40 -24.54 5.42
CA THR A 312 3.29 -25.53 4.34
C THR A 312 3.95 -26.84 4.78
N LEU A 313 3.26 -27.96 4.57
CA LEU A 313 3.63 -29.23 5.18
C LEU A 313 3.63 -30.36 4.14
N PHE A 314 4.77 -31.06 4.07
CA PHE A 314 5.05 -32.21 3.19
C PHE A 314 6.16 -33.11 3.78
N SER A 315 6.42 -32.99 5.09
CA SER A 315 7.46 -33.73 5.83
C SER A 315 6.96 -34.05 7.24
N LEU A 316 7.08 -35.32 7.65
CA LEU A 316 6.65 -35.77 8.97
C LEU A 316 7.55 -35.21 10.09
N ASP A 317 8.82 -34.95 9.80
CA ASP A 317 9.73 -34.38 10.79
C ASP A 317 9.35 -32.94 11.13
N VAL A 318 8.95 -32.17 10.12
CA VAL A 318 8.38 -30.82 10.32
C VAL A 318 7.04 -30.91 11.06
N ALA A 319 6.17 -31.85 10.67
CA ALA A 319 4.88 -32.07 11.35
C ALA A 319 5.05 -32.39 12.85
N ARG A 320 5.98 -33.30 13.18
CA ARG A 320 6.32 -33.66 14.56
C ARG A 320 6.91 -32.48 15.33
N ALA A 321 7.74 -31.65 14.70
CA ALA A 321 8.30 -30.46 15.32
C ALA A 321 7.22 -29.41 15.63
N LEU A 322 6.29 -29.18 14.70
CA LEU A 322 5.13 -28.31 14.88
C LEU A 322 4.22 -28.81 16.00
N SER A 323 3.92 -30.11 16.03
CA SER A 323 3.12 -30.72 17.10
C SER A 323 3.77 -30.56 18.48
N ARG A 324 5.08 -30.84 18.61
CA ARG A 324 5.80 -30.60 19.88
C ARG A 324 5.71 -29.14 20.32
N ALA A 325 5.96 -28.20 19.40
CA ALA A 325 5.85 -26.78 19.68
C ALA A 325 4.44 -26.36 20.11
N ALA A 326 3.40 -26.88 19.45
CA ALA A 326 2.00 -26.62 19.79
C ALA A 326 1.67 -27.10 21.21
N VAL A 327 2.08 -28.31 21.58
CA VAL A 327 1.89 -28.86 22.92
C VAL A 327 2.62 -28.03 23.98
N GLU A 328 3.89 -27.68 23.73
CA GLU A 328 4.70 -26.87 24.65
C GLU A 328 4.11 -25.46 24.89
N LEU A 329 3.63 -24.82 23.83
CA LEU A 329 3.06 -23.48 23.87
C LEU A 329 1.57 -23.47 24.27
N ARG A 330 0.96 -24.64 24.45
CA ARG A 330 -0.49 -24.81 24.65
C ARG A 330 -1.30 -24.10 23.54
N GLY A 331 -0.78 -24.15 22.32
CA GLY A 331 -1.38 -23.55 21.13
C GLY A 331 -1.78 -24.59 20.09
N VAL A 332 -2.04 -24.13 18.86
CA VAL A 332 -2.34 -24.97 17.70
C VAL A 332 -1.36 -24.64 16.58
N ALA A 333 -0.70 -25.65 16.05
CA ALA A 333 0.08 -25.52 14.83
C ALA A 333 -0.83 -25.74 13.63
N ARG A 334 -1.13 -24.69 12.88
CA ARG A 334 -1.90 -24.81 11.63
C ARG A 334 -0.99 -25.10 10.47
N ALA A 335 -1.45 -25.98 9.58
CA ALA A 335 -0.68 -26.36 8.40
C ALA A 335 -1.56 -26.63 7.18
N HIS A 336 -1.01 -26.34 6.01
CA HIS A 336 -1.56 -26.73 4.71
C HIS A 336 -0.71 -27.83 4.10
N LEU A 337 -1.33 -28.96 3.77
CA LEU A 337 -0.70 -30.05 3.02
C LEU A 337 -0.38 -29.57 1.61
N LYS A 338 0.89 -29.67 1.21
CA LYS A 338 1.31 -29.39 -0.15
C LYS A 338 1.50 -30.68 -0.94
N VAL A 339 0.80 -30.78 -2.06
CA VAL A 339 0.93 -31.87 -3.02
C VAL A 339 1.55 -31.35 -4.31
N ASP A 340 2.46 -32.13 -4.86
CA ASP A 340 3.08 -31.89 -6.16
C ASP A 340 2.34 -32.71 -7.23
N THR A 341 1.46 -32.03 -7.97
CA THR A 341 0.70 -32.67 -9.06
C THR A 341 1.39 -32.50 -10.42
N GLY A 342 2.63 -32.01 -10.46
CA GLY A 342 3.38 -31.82 -11.72
C GLY A 342 4.28 -30.59 -11.78
N MET A 343 4.45 -29.83 -10.69
CA MET A 343 5.37 -28.69 -10.66
C MET A 343 6.83 -29.15 -10.52
N GLY A 344 7.08 -30.28 -9.84
CA GLY A 344 8.42 -30.79 -9.58
C GLY A 344 9.25 -29.92 -8.62
N ARG A 345 8.60 -29.24 -7.66
CA ARG A 345 9.26 -28.24 -6.80
C ARG A 345 9.22 -28.59 -5.32
N LEU A 346 8.02 -28.63 -4.73
CA LEU A 346 7.78 -28.95 -3.33
C LEU A 346 6.42 -29.65 -3.23
N GLY A 347 6.31 -30.58 -2.29
CA GLY A 347 5.08 -31.31 -2.01
C GLY A 347 5.28 -32.81 -2.04
N LEU A 348 4.31 -33.51 -1.47
CA LEU A 348 4.20 -34.96 -1.60
C LEU A 348 3.73 -35.33 -3.01
N LEU A 349 4.11 -36.51 -3.47
CA LEU A 349 3.46 -37.10 -4.63
C LEU A 349 2.00 -37.46 -4.30
N PRO A 350 1.09 -37.49 -5.30
CA PRO A 350 -0.33 -37.74 -5.08
C PRO A 350 -0.64 -39.01 -4.27
N ASP A 351 0.09 -40.10 -4.53
CA ASP A 351 -0.06 -41.41 -3.88
C ASP A 351 0.45 -41.43 -2.42
N GLN A 352 1.28 -40.47 -2.04
CA GLN A 352 1.81 -40.33 -0.67
C GLN A 352 0.87 -39.54 0.24
N ALA A 353 -0.06 -38.75 -0.32
CA ALA A 353 -0.86 -37.80 0.43
C ALA A 353 -1.73 -38.45 1.52
N ALA A 354 -2.43 -39.54 1.19
CA ALA A 354 -3.34 -40.20 2.12
C ALA A 354 -2.61 -40.79 3.34
N ASP A 355 -1.46 -41.43 3.10
CA ASP A 355 -0.66 -42.02 4.19
C ASP A 355 -0.07 -40.96 5.10
N PHE A 356 0.43 -39.89 4.51
CA PHE A 356 0.91 -38.74 5.24
C PHE A 356 -0.16 -38.14 6.15
N VAL A 357 -1.38 -37.95 5.60
CA VAL A 357 -2.51 -37.40 6.37
C VAL A 357 -2.84 -38.29 7.57
N ARG A 358 -2.92 -39.61 7.38
CA ARG A 358 -3.17 -40.55 8.50
C ARG A 358 -2.13 -40.37 9.62
N GLN A 359 -0.85 -40.27 9.26
CA GLN A 359 0.22 -40.09 10.26
C GLN A 359 0.19 -38.70 10.92
N ALA A 360 -0.10 -37.65 10.16
CA ALA A 360 -0.12 -36.28 10.66
C ALA A 360 -1.30 -36.01 11.62
N ARG A 361 -2.46 -36.66 11.42
CA ARG A 361 -3.63 -36.52 12.30
C ARG A 361 -3.41 -37.04 13.71
N GLU A 362 -2.54 -38.04 13.87
CA GLU A 362 -2.19 -38.59 15.18
C GLU A 362 -1.29 -37.65 16.00
N LEU A 363 -0.83 -36.53 15.42
CA LEU A 363 0.05 -35.59 16.09
C LEU A 363 -0.76 -34.54 16.88
N PRO A 364 -0.65 -34.51 18.22
CA PRO A 364 -1.44 -33.59 19.05
C PRO A 364 -1.08 -32.14 18.77
N GLY A 365 -2.09 -31.27 18.76
CA GLY A 365 -1.93 -29.83 18.53
C GLY A 365 -1.62 -29.45 17.07
N LEU A 366 -1.50 -30.39 16.14
CA LEU A 366 -1.38 -30.12 14.71
C LEU A 366 -2.75 -30.11 14.04
N GLU A 367 -3.09 -29.02 13.36
CA GLU A 367 -4.32 -28.88 12.58
C GLU A 367 -3.97 -28.77 11.09
N LEU A 368 -4.35 -29.79 10.31
CA LEU A 368 -4.28 -29.75 8.85
C LEU A 368 -5.52 -29.01 8.31
N GLU A 369 -5.47 -27.67 8.31
CA GLU A 369 -6.60 -26.83 7.91
C GLU A 369 -6.74 -26.67 6.39
N GLY A 370 -5.70 -26.99 5.60
CA GLY A 370 -5.74 -26.79 4.15
C GLY A 370 -4.97 -27.80 3.32
N VAL A 371 -5.29 -27.87 2.03
CA VAL A 371 -4.61 -28.70 1.02
C VAL A 371 -4.43 -27.89 -0.26
N PHE A 372 -3.24 -27.94 -0.86
CA PHE A 372 -2.97 -27.20 -2.08
C PHE A 372 -1.99 -27.82 -3.06
N THR A 373 -2.19 -27.49 -4.33
CA THR A 373 -1.22 -27.70 -5.40
C THR A 373 -0.83 -26.37 -6.08
N HIS A 374 0.09 -26.43 -7.05
CA HIS A 374 0.55 -25.30 -7.85
C HIS A 374 0.68 -25.74 -9.31
N PHE A 375 0.03 -25.02 -10.22
CA PHE A 375 0.14 -25.27 -11.65
C PHE A 375 1.45 -24.73 -12.21
N SER A 376 2.04 -25.45 -13.17
CA SER A 376 3.30 -25.09 -13.81
C SER A 376 3.13 -24.34 -15.13
N SER A 377 2.00 -24.52 -15.82
CA SER A 377 1.74 -23.96 -17.15
C SER A 377 0.33 -23.36 -17.28
N ALA A 378 -0.23 -22.83 -16.19
CA ALA A 378 -1.56 -22.21 -16.21
C ALA A 378 -1.60 -20.87 -16.97
N ASP A 379 -0.41 -20.33 -17.26
CA ASP A 379 -0.14 -19.11 -17.99
C ASP A 379 0.21 -19.37 -19.48
N GLU A 380 0.01 -20.59 -19.97
CA GLU A 380 0.11 -20.96 -21.38
C GLU A 380 -1.29 -21.17 -21.99
N LEU A 381 -1.41 -21.00 -23.31
CA LEU A 381 -2.64 -21.27 -24.06
C LEU A 381 -2.98 -22.77 -24.07
N ASP A 382 -1.97 -23.64 -24.11
CA ASP A 382 -2.17 -25.08 -23.99
C ASP A 382 -2.48 -25.46 -22.54
N ARG A 383 -3.72 -25.91 -22.32
CA ARG A 383 -4.23 -26.27 -21.00
C ARG A 383 -4.09 -27.75 -20.69
N ALA A 384 -3.60 -28.59 -21.60
CA ALA A 384 -3.59 -30.04 -21.42
C ALA A 384 -2.90 -30.46 -20.12
N TYR A 385 -1.71 -29.92 -19.85
CA TYR A 385 -0.98 -30.23 -18.64
C TYR A 385 -1.65 -29.67 -17.38
N THR A 386 -2.09 -28.41 -17.40
CA THR A 386 -2.81 -27.79 -16.27
C THR A 386 -4.08 -28.56 -15.90
N LEU A 387 -4.83 -29.06 -16.88
CA LEU A 387 -6.02 -29.89 -16.67
C LEU A 387 -5.66 -31.26 -16.09
N ALA A 388 -4.56 -31.88 -16.52
CA ALA A 388 -4.06 -33.11 -15.93
C ALA A 388 -3.65 -32.91 -14.46
N GLN A 389 -2.95 -31.81 -14.15
CA GLN A 389 -2.61 -31.44 -12.77
C GLN A 389 -3.86 -31.24 -11.91
N LEU A 390 -4.92 -30.62 -12.45
CA LEU A 390 -6.19 -30.40 -11.76
C LEU A 390 -6.93 -31.72 -11.51
N ALA A 391 -6.97 -32.63 -12.49
CA ALA A 391 -7.53 -33.96 -12.32
C ALA A 391 -6.81 -34.74 -11.21
N ALA A 392 -5.47 -34.78 -11.24
CA ALA A 392 -4.67 -35.41 -10.19
C ALA A 392 -4.94 -34.79 -8.81
N PHE A 393 -5.09 -33.45 -8.74
CA PHE A 393 -5.41 -32.78 -7.49
C PHE A 393 -6.80 -33.17 -6.95
N ARG A 394 -7.80 -33.39 -7.82
CA ARG A 394 -9.13 -33.86 -7.39
C ARG A 394 -9.11 -35.29 -6.85
N GLU A 395 -8.26 -36.16 -7.39
CA GLU A 395 -8.05 -37.51 -6.82
C GLU A 395 -7.42 -37.41 -5.42
N VAL A 396 -6.42 -36.54 -5.25
CA VAL A 396 -5.78 -36.27 -3.95
C VAL A 396 -6.81 -35.78 -2.93
N LEU A 397 -7.70 -34.86 -3.29
CA LEU A 397 -8.72 -34.36 -2.38
C LEU A 397 -9.65 -35.48 -1.88
N ARG A 398 -10.06 -36.39 -2.78
CA ARG A 398 -10.83 -37.59 -2.40
C ARG A 398 -10.04 -38.48 -1.43
N ALA A 399 -8.77 -38.75 -1.74
CA ALA A 399 -7.92 -39.58 -0.88
C ALA A 399 -7.66 -38.96 0.50
N VAL A 400 -7.56 -37.63 0.59
CA VAL A 400 -7.44 -36.89 1.86
C VAL A 400 -8.74 -36.95 2.68
N GLU A 401 -9.89 -36.81 2.02
CA GLU A 401 -11.20 -36.94 2.65
C GLU A 401 -11.46 -38.36 3.18
N GLU A 402 -11.15 -39.39 2.39
CA GLU A 402 -11.18 -40.80 2.80
C GLU A 402 -10.22 -41.11 3.97
N ALA A 403 -9.10 -40.38 4.05
CA ALA A 403 -8.18 -40.45 5.19
C ALA A 403 -8.70 -39.69 6.44
N GLY A 404 -9.91 -39.13 6.38
CA GLY A 404 -10.62 -38.52 7.50
C GLY A 404 -10.28 -37.06 7.76
N VAL A 405 -9.80 -36.31 6.76
CA VAL A 405 -9.64 -34.85 6.84
C VAL A 405 -10.51 -34.19 5.79
N SER A 406 -11.39 -33.28 6.23
CA SER A 406 -12.11 -32.35 5.37
C SER A 406 -11.45 -30.98 5.49
N PRO A 407 -10.55 -30.59 4.56
CA PRO A 407 -9.78 -29.35 4.71
C PRO A 407 -10.68 -28.13 4.61
N ARG A 408 -10.49 -27.16 5.51
CA ARG A 408 -11.17 -25.86 5.44
C ARG A 408 -10.77 -25.10 4.18
N TRP A 409 -9.50 -25.16 3.80
CA TRP A 409 -8.97 -24.46 2.63
C TRP A 409 -8.50 -25.43 1.55
N VAL A 410 -9.06 -25.30 0.36
CA VAL A 410 -8.62 -26.01 -0.84
C VAL A 410 -8.25 -24.97 -1.89
N HIS A 411 -7.00 -24.98 -2.33
CA HIS A 411 -6.53 -23.98 -3.29
C HIS A 411 -5.55 -24.54 -4.32
N ALA A 412 -5.75 -24.20 -5.59
CA ALA A 412 -4.84 -24.58 -6.68
C ALA A 412 -4.45 -23.37 -7.54
N ALA A 413 -5.39 -22.47 -7.79
CA ALA A 413 -5.22 -21.36 -8.70
C ALA A 413 -4.16 -20.31 -8.25
N ASN A 414 -3.18 -20.06 -9.11
CA ASN A 414 -2.35 -18.85 -9.12
C ASN A 414 -3.05 -17.75 -9.95
N SER A 415 -2.40 -16.60 -10.18
CA SER A 415 -2.98 -15.50 -10.97
C SER A 415 -3.44 -15.89 -12.37
N ALA A 416 -2.73 -16.78 -13.08
CA ALA A 416 -3.16 -17.21 -14.40
C ALA A 416 -4.41 -18.11 -14.32
N ALA A 417 -4.33 -19.19 -13.54
CA ALA A 417 -5.42 -20.15 -13.38
C ALA A 417 -6.70 -19.51 -12.80
N LEU A 418 -6.59 -18.55 -11.87
CA LEU A 418 -7.79 -17.90 -11.33
C LEU A 418 -8.52 -17.08 -12.39
N LEU A 419 -7.80 -16.52 -13.36
CA LEU A 419 -8.38 -15.72 -14.45
C LEU A 419 -8.95 -16.62 -15.56
N THR A 420 -8.29 -17.72 -15.87
CA THR A 420 -8.57 -18.50 -17.09
C THR A 420 -9.27 -19.83 -16.86
N LEU A 421 -9.27 -20.36 -15.63
CA LEU A 421 -9.72 -21.72 -15.29
C LEU A 421 -10.60 -21.72 -14.01
N PRO A 422 -11.89 -21.32 -14.11
CA PRO A 422 -12.80 -21.19 -12.96
C PRO A 422 -12.89 -22.42 -12.05
N GLU A 423 -12.83 -23.62 -12.62
CA GLU A 423 -12.93 -24.90 -11.91
C GLU A 423 -11.71 -25.23 -11.03
N SER A 424 -10.66 -24.41 -11.09
CA SER A 424 -9.45 -24.52 -10.26
C SER A 424 -9.43 -23.57 -9.05
N ARG A 425 -10.45 -22.72 -8.92
CA ARG A 425 -10.56 -21.70 -7.87
C ARG A 425 -10.87 -22.29 -6.49
N PHE A 426 -11.59 -23.42 -6.46
CA PHE A 426 -12.05 -24.08 -5.23
C PHE A 426 -12.64 -23.04 -4.25
N ASN A 427 -12.21 -23.01 -2.98
CA ASN A 427 -12.69 -22.01 -2.02
C ASN A 427 -11.63 -20.95 -1.64
N LEU A 428 -10.44 -21.01 -2.24
CA LEU A 428 -9.37 -20.05 -2.01
C LEU A 428 -8.47 -19.93 -3.25
N VAL A 429 -8.27 -18.70 -3.74
CA VAL A 429 -7.33 -18.39 -4.83
C VAL A 429 -6.09 -17.69 -4.30
N ARG A 430 -4.94 -17.90 -4.94
CA ARG A 430 -3.68 -17.22 -4.59
C ARG A 430 -3.38 -16.13 -5.60
N LEU A 431 -3.68 -14.90 -5.21
CA LEU A 431 -3.52 -13.72 -6.04
C LEU A 431 -2.10 -13.15 -5.88
N GLY A 432 -1.26 -13.35 -6.89
CA GLY A 432 0.11 -12.81 -6.97
C GLY A 432 0.21 -11.66 -7.96
N ILE A 433 0.83 -11.88 -9.12
CA ILE A 433 1.23 -10.83 -10.07
C ILE A 433 0.07 -9.92 -10.51
N ALA A 434 -1.12 -10.50 -10.69
CA ALA A 434 -2.30 -9.75 -11.13
C ALA A 434 -2.78 -8.75 -10.07
N MET A 435 -2.44 -8.93 -8.78
CA MET A 435 -2.69 -7.91 -7.74
C MET A 435 -2.00 -6.59 -8.06
N TYR A 436 -0.82 -6.68 -8.66
CA TYR A 436 0.01 -5.53 -9.02
C TYR A 436 -0.31 -4.99 -10.42
N GLY A 437 -1.34 -5.55 -11.08
CA GLY A 437 -1.83 -5.12 -12.39
C GLY A 437 -0.91 -5.50 -13.53
N LEU A 438 -0.17 -6.59 -13.37
CA LEU A 438 0.79 -7.10 -14.33
C LEU A 438 0.34 -8.47 -14.84
N ASP A 439 0.59 -8.70 -16.12
CA ASP A 439 0.12 -9.90 -16.82
C ASP A 439 0.88 -11.16 -16.35
N PRO A 440 0.18 -12.28 -16.07
CA PRO A 440 0.84 -13.54 -15.76
C PRO A 440 1.84 -14.02 -16.81
N SER A 441 1.55 -13.81 -18.08
CA SER A 441 2.45 -14.12 -19.21
C SER A 441 2.05 -13.31 -20.44
N PRO A 442 2.82 -13.34 -21.53
CA PRO A 442 2.41 -12.77 -22.82
C PRO A 442 1.13 -13.40 -23.41
N GLU A 443 0.81 -14.64 -23.01
CA GLU A 443 -0.35 -15.40 -23.51
C GLU A 443 -1.60 -15.21 -22.63
N VAL A 444 -1.40 -14.92 -21.34
CA VAL A 444 -2.47 -14.71 -20.37
C VAL A 444 -2.33 -13.31 -19.76
N GLY A 445 -3.17 -12.40 -20.25
CA GLY A 445 -3.25 -11.03 -19.76
C GLY A 445 -4.31 -10.81 -18.68
N CYS A 446 -4.15 -9.75 -17.91
CA CYS A 446 -5.20 -9.25 -17.04
C CYS A 446 -6.39 -8.72 -17.87
N PRO A 447 -7.63 -9.01 -17.49
CA PRO A 447 -8.80 -8.46 -18.19
C PRO A 447 -8.93 -6.94 -17.97
N PRO A 448 -9.83 -6.25 -18.70
CA PRO A 448 -10.06 -4.83 -18.50
C PRO A 448 -10.38 -4.47 -17.04
N GLY A 449 -9.82 -3.34 -16.59
CA GLY A 449 -9.98 -2.80 -15.24
C GLY A 449 -8.76 -2.98 -14.33
N PHE A 450 -7.81 -3.85 -14.69
CA PHE A 450 -6.54 -3.96 -14.00
C PHE A 450 -5.62 -2.79 -14.36
N ARG A 451 -4.87 -2.29 -13.38
CA ARG A 451 -3.92 -1.17 -13.55
C ARG A 451 -2.57 -1.51 -12.91
N PRO A 452 -1.44 -1.32 -13.62
CA PRO A 452 -0.12 -1.46 -13.03
C PRO A 452 0.04 -0.54 -11.82
N ALA A 453 0.52 -1.08 -10.71
CA ALA A 453 0.67 -0.33 -9.46
C ALA A 453 2.02 0.37 -9.29
N LEU A 454 3.04 -0.01 -10.07
CA LEU A 454 4.42 0.43 -9.87
C LEU A 454 4.87 1.38 -10.98
N SER A 455 5.47 2.51 -10.58
CA SER A 455 6.29 3.34 -11.46
C SER A 455 7.70 3.47 -10.89
N PHE A 456 8.72 3.18 -11.70
CA PHE A 456 10.13 3.31 -11.32
C PHE A 456 10.73 4.55 -11.99
N LYS A 457 11.23 5.49 -11.20
CA LYS A 457 11.60 6.82 -11.67
C LYS A 457 12.94 7.29 -11.12
N THR A 458 13.53 8.25 -11.82
CA THR A 458 14.73 8.97 -11.39
C THR A 458 14.72 10.41 -11.89
N THR A 459 15.76 11.19 -11.62
CA THR A 459 15.94 12.54 -12.20
C THR A 459 17.21 12.63 -13.05
N ILE A 460 17.27 13.62 -13.93
CA ILE A 460 18.52 13.98 -14.60
C ILE A 460 19.47 14.65 -13.60
N ALA A 461 20.63 14.06 -13.37
CA ALA A 461 21.68 14.62 -12.53
C ALA A 461 22.56 15.63 -13.28
N GLN A 462 22.77 15.41 -14.58
CA GLN A 462 23.60 16.28 -15.41
C GLN A 462 23.24 16.14 -16.88
N VAL A 463 23.35 17.23 -17.65
CA VAL A 463 23.31 17.21 -19.13
C VAL A 463 24.60 17.79 -19.69
N LYS A 464 25.24 17.09 -20.63
CA LYS A 464 26.47 17.54 -21.30
C LYS A 464 26.33 17.48 -22.82
N ALA A 465 26.82 18.52 -23.50
CA ALA A 465 27.09 18.46 -24.92
C ALA A 465 28.46 17.81 -25.14
N LEU A 466 28.51 16.76 -25.97
CA LEU A 466 29.72 16.04 -26.31
C LEU A 466 29.98 16.14 -27.82
N PRO A 467 31.25 16.35 -28.25
CA PRO A 467 31.60 16.32 -29.66
C PRO A 467 31.46 14.91 -30.25
N ALA A 468 31.49 14.80 -31.58
CA ALA A 468 31.55 13.53 -32.29
C ALA A 468 32.76 12.69 -31.86
N GLY A 469 32.60 11.36 -31.80
CA GLY A 469 33.64 10.41 -31.41
C GLY A 469 33.88 10.27 -29.90
N SER A 470 33.14 11.00 -29.06
CA SER A 470 33.27 10.95 -27.60
C SER A 470 32.91 9.57 -27.06
N ALA A 471 33.80 8.96 -26.28
CA ALA A 471 33.57 7.68 -25.63
C ALA A 471 32.65 7.82 -24.41
N ILE A 472 31.73 6.86 -24.22
CA ILE A 472 30.80 6.86 -23.08
C ILE A 472 30.94 5.57 -22.26
N SER A 473 31.02 5.74 -20.95
CA SER A 473 31.05 4.67 -19.93
C SER A 473 32.27 3.72 -20.00
N TYR A 474 32.26 2.72 -19.12
CA TYR A 474 33.28 1.70 -18.99
C TYR A 474 33.52 0.93 -20.28
N GLY A 475 34.79 0.64 -20.54
CA GLY A 475 35.24 -0.09 -21.72
C GLY A 475 35.08 0.67 -23.04
N ARG A 476 34.56 1.92 -23.01
CA ARG A 476 34.31 2.74 -24.21
C ARG A 476 33.48 1.98 -25.24
N ALA A 477 32.47 1.25 -24.76
CA ALA A 477 31.63 0.39 -25.60
C ALA A 477 30.71 1.19 -26.54
N TYR A 478 30.58 2.50 -26.31
CA TYR A 478 29.81 3.41 -27.14
C TYR A 478 30.65 4.65 -27.45
N HIS A 479 30.53 5.14 -28.69
CA HIS A 479 31.08 6.40 -29.16
C HIS A 479 29.98 7.22 -29.86
N THR A 480 29.94 8.53 -29.63
CA THR A 480 28.97 9.41 -30.29
C THR A 480 29.24 9.47 -31.80
N ALA A 481 28.20 9.30 -32.62
CA ALA A 481 28.32 9.38 -34.09
C ALA A 481 28.45 10.83 -34.60
N GLY A 482 27.96 11.80 -33.83
CA GLY A 482 27.99 13.23 -34.11
C GLY A 482 27.98 14.04 -32.81
N PRO A 483 27.86 15.38 -32.87
CA PRO A 483 27.56 16.20 -31.70
C PRO A 483 26.29 15.68 -31.02
N ALA A 484 26.38 15.35 -29.74
CA ALA A 484 25.29 14.72 -28.98
C ALA A 484 25.11 15.38 -27.62
N ARG A 485 23.89 15.32 -27.08
CA ARG A 485 23.58 15.70 -25.70
C ARG A 485 23.32 14.45 -24.88
N ILE A 486 24.19 14.22 -23.90
CA ILE A 486 24.14 13.04 -23.03
C ILE A 486 23.71 13.49 -21.64
N ALA A 487 22.69 12.84 -21.10
CA ALA A 487 22.26 13.02 -19.73
C ALA A 487 22.78 11.87 -18.85
N VAL A 488 23.13 12.19 -17.61
CA VAL A 488 23.47 11.22 -16.56
C VAL A 488 22.29 11.09 -15.62
N ILE A 489 21.85 9.87 -15.36
CA ILE A 489 20.78 9.54 -14.41
C ILE A 489 21.36 8.72 -13.24
N PRO A 490 21.00 9.00 -11.98
CA PRO A 490 21.59 8.40 -10.78
C PRO A 490 20.97 7.04 -10.43
N VAL A 491 20.86 6.16 -11.43
CA VAL A 491 20.36 4.79 -11.31
C VAL A 491 21.32 3.81 -11.98
N GLY A 492 21.59 2.69 -11.32
CA GLY A 492 22.48 1.65 -11.84
C GLY A 492 22.12 0.24 -11.36
N TYR A 493 23.01 -0.72 -11.61
CA TYR A 493 22.70 -2.13 -11.32
C TYR A 493 22.55 -2.43 -9.81
N ALA A 494 23.08 -1.58 -8.93
CA ALA A 494 22.84 -1.69 -7.48
C ALA A 494 21.45 -1.15 -7.06
N ASP A 495 20.67 -0.61 -7.99
CA ASP A 495 19.24 -0.27 -7.82
C ASP A 495 18.30 -1.34 -8.41
N GLY A 496 18.83 -2.36 -9.11
CA GLY A 496 18.04 -3.29 -9.92
C GLY A 496 18.04 -2.96 -11.42
N PHE A 497 18.76 -1.92 -11.85
CA PHE A 497 18.87 -1.55 -13.27
C PHE A 497 19.91 -2.43 -13.98
N ARG A 498 19.47 -3.62 -14.42
CA ARG A 498 20.33 -4.71 -14.95
C ARG A 498 21.38 -4.26 -15.98
N ARG A 499 22.62 -4.78 -15.81
CA ARG A 499 23.80 -4.40 -16.60
C ARG A 499 24.02 -5.20 -17.90
N GLY A 500 23.69 -6.49 -17.96
CA GLY A 500 24.27 -7.35 -19.01
C GLY A 500 23.39 -8.50 -19.47
N PRO A 501 23.84 -9.24 -20.51
CA PRO A 501 24.24 -8.72 -21.83
C PRO A 501 23.08 -8.02 -22.57
N ALA A 502 21.84 -8.30 -22.16
CA ALA A 502 20.65 -7.56 -22.51
C ALA A 502 20.45 -6.37 -21.54
N HIS A 503 19.88 -5.27 -22.03
CA HIS A 503 19.70 -4.04 -21.25
C HIS A 503 18.32 -3.42 -21.46
N TRP A 504 17.96 -2.47 -20.61
CA TRP A 504 16.65 -1.81 -20.58
C TRP A 504 16.29 -1.06 -21.86
N GLY A 505 17.27 -0.66 -22.66
CA GLY A 505 17.06 -0.11 -24.01
C GLY A 505 16.88 1.39 -24.00
N GLU A 506 15.80 1.87 -23.38
CA GLU A 506 15.48 3.29 -23.33
C GLU A 506 14.68 3.64 -22.07
N VAL A 507 14.58 4.94 -21.79
CA VAL A 507 13.78 5.54 -20.71
C VAL A 507 12.89 6.65 -21.27
N LEU A 508 11.95 7.18 -20.50
CA LEU A 508 11.18 8.38 -20.90
C LEU A 508 11.71 9.63 -20.21
N VAL A 509 11.90 10.70 -20.99
CA VAL A 509 12.22 12.05 -20.51
C VAL A 509 11.28 13.03 -21.22
N ARG A 510 10.55 13.84 -20.46
CA ARG A 510 9.54 14.78 -21.00
C ARG A 510 8.55 14.13 -21.97
N GLY A 511 8.15 12.89 -21.69
CA GLY A 511 7.22 12.09 -22.51
C GLY A 511 7.79 11.60 -23.83
N ARG A 512 9.13 11.56 -23.97
CA ARG A 512 9.82 11.08 -25.17
C ARG A 512 10.88 10.04 -24.79
N ARG A 513 11.07 9.04 -25.65
CA ARG A 513 12.05 7.97 -25.47
C ARG A 513 13.49 8.49 -25.63
N ALA A 514 14.35 8.12 -24.69
CA ALA A 514 15.79 8.41 -24.68
C ALA A 514 16.57 7.09 -24.53
N PRO A 515 17.37 6.67 -25.53
CA PRO A 515 18.09 5.40 -25.47
C PRO A 515 19.23 5.46 -24.46
N LEU A 516 19.51 4.31 -23.82
CA LEU A 516 20.69 4.12 -23.00
C LEU A 516 21.94 4.09 -23.90
N VAL A 517 23.01 4.75 -23.45
CA VAL A 517 24.29 4.78 -24.18
C VAL A 517 25.46 4.41 -23.27
N GLY A 518 26.35 3.56 -23.78
CA GLY A 518 27.42 2.96 -22.99
C GLY A 518 26.91 1.89 -22.02
N ARG A 519 27.76 1.48 -21.08
CA ARG A 519 27.42 0.47 -20.07
C ARG A 519 26.72 1.09 -18.86
N VAL A 520 25.78 0.35 -18.29
CA VAL A 520 25.20 0.66 -16.97
C VAL A 520 26.28 0.50 -15.89
N CYS A 521 26.46 1.52 -15.05
CA CYS A 521 27.36 1.52 -13.90
C CYS A 521 26.64 1.07 -12.63
N MET A 522 27.35 1.01 -11.50
CA MET A 522 26.77 0.60 -10.22
C MET A 522 25.62 1.52 -9.80
N ASP A 523 25.81 2.83 -9.96
CA ASP A 523 24.91 3.85 -9.42
C ASP A 523 24.42 4.86 -10.46
N GLN A 524 24.91 4.78 -11.70
CA GLN A 524 24.63 5.76 -12.74
C GLN A 524 24.50 5.12 -14.11
N THR A 525 23.71 5.76 -14.97
CA THR A 525 23.55 5.40 -16.38
C THR A 525 23.53 6.64 -17.24
N MET A 526 24.01 6.52 -18.48
CA MET A 526 23.96 7.59 -19.46
C MET A 526 22.86 7.32 -20.49
N ILE A 527 22.14 8.37 -20.86
CA ILE A 527 21.09 8.33 -21.87
C ILE A 527 21.32 9.44 -22.91
N ASP A 528 20.98 9.17 -24.17
CA ASP A 528 21.05 10.16 -25.23
C ASP A 528 19.76 11.00 -25.25
N VAL A 529 19.90 12.29 -24.99
CA VAL A 529 18.81 13.28 -25.01
C VAL A 529 18.96 14.29 -26.14
N THR A 530 19.77 13.99 -27.17
CA THR A 530 19.98 14.86 -28.34
C THR A 530 18.65 15.23 -29.01
N ALA A 531 17.74 14.26 -29.12
CA ALA A 531 16.41 14.48 -29.70
C ALA A 531 15.47 15.27 -28.79
N ILE A 532 15.83 15.53 -27.51
CA ILE A 532 15.00 16.15 -26.47
C ILE A 532 15.69 17.44 -25.99
N PRO A 533 15.62 18.54 -26.77
CA PRO A 533 16.44 19.74 -26.52
C PRO A 533 16.11 20.46 -25.20
N ASP A 534 14.91 20.26 -24.65
CA ASP A 534 14.51 20.90 -23.39
C ASP A 534 14.90 20.08 -22.14
N ALA A 535 15.52 18.90 -22.32
CA ALA A 535 15.98 18.08 -21.21
C ALA A 535 17.06 18.82 -20.40
N ARG A 536 16.84 18.94 -19.09
CA ARG A 536 17.71 19.67 -18.15
C ARG A 536 17.84 18.93 -16.82
N GLU A 537 18.80 19.35 -16.02
CA GLU A 537 18.99 18.86 -14.65
C GLU A 537 17.70 19.00 -13.83
N GLY A 538 17.42 17.99 -13.01
CA GLY A 538 16.21 17.89 -12.19
C GLY A 538 14.96 17.39 -12.94
N ASP A 539 14.99 17.25 -14.27
CA ASP A 539 13.85 16.67 -14.99
C ASP A 539 13.60 15.22 -14.58
N GLU A 540 12.32 14.86 -14.43
CA GLU A 540 11.90 13.50 -14.13
C GLU A 540 12.14 12.56 -15.33
N VAL A 541 12.67 11.38 -15.02
CA VAL A 541 12.91 10.28 -15.96
C VAL A 541 12.12 9.05 -15.51
N VAL A 542 11.31 8.48 -16.39
CA VAL A 542 10.52 7.27 -16.11
C VAL A 542 11.22 6.05 -16.71
N LEU A 543 11.56 5.09 -15.84
CA LEU A 543 12.21 3.81 -16.17
C LEU A 543 11.17 2.71 -16.40
N ILE A 544 10.12 2.68 -15.57
CA ILE A 544 8.88 1.90 -15.73
C ILE A 544 7.72 2.83 -15.39
N GLY A 545 6.68 2.86 -16.23
CA GLY A 545 5.48 3.66 -16.01
C GLY A 545 5.10 4.49 -17.23
N GLN A 546 4.38 5.58 -17.00
CA GLN A 546 3.88 6.48 -18.04
C GLN A 546 4.42 7.90 -17.83
N GLN A 547 4.77 8.58 -18.92
CA GLN A 547 5.10 10.00 -18.93
C GLN A 547 4.47 10.67 -20.15
N GLY A 548 3.53 11.60 -19.94
CA GLY A 548 2.73 12.16 -21.02
C GLY A 548 1.89 11.08 -21.70
N ALA A 549 1.94 11.01 -23.03
CA ALA A 549 1.22 10.01 -23.82
C ALA A 549 1.99 8.68 -23.99
N ASP A 550 3.28 8.62 -23.64
CA ASP A 550 4.13 7.45 -23.85
C ASP A 550 4.31 6.64 -22.54
N ARG A 551 4.59 5.34 -22.68
CA ARG A 551 4.74 4.41 -21.57
C ARG A 551 5.84 3.37 -21.82
N LEU A 552 6.48 2.93 -20.75
CA LEU A 552 7.39 1.78 -20.69
C LEU A 552 6.88 0.83 -19.62
N THR A 553 6.33 -0.33 -20.02
CA THR A 553 5.78 -1.28 -19.05
C THR A 553 6.84 -2.25 -18.52
N ALA A 554 6.54 -2.95 -17.43
CA ALA A 554 7.42 -3.99 -16.90
C ALA A 554 7.58 -5.15 -17.90
N GLU A 555 6.55 -5.46 -18.69
CA GLU A 555 6.58 -6.45 -19.77
C GLU A 555 7.50 -6.02 -20.92
N ASP A 556 7.52 -4.73 -21.28
CA ASP A 556 8.44 -4.22 -22.30
C ASP A 556 9.89 -4.35 -21.86
N VAL A 557 10.18 -4.02 -20.59
CA VAL A 557 11.50 -4.20 -19.99
C VAL A 557 11.86 -5.69 -19.92
N ALA A 558 10.94 -6.54 -19.47
CA ALA A 558 11.15 -7.98 -19.36
C ALA A 558 11.51 -8.61 -20.72
N ARG A 559 10.78 -8.23 -21.78
CA ARG A 559 11.06 -8.68 -23.16
C ARG A 559 12.46 -8.29 -23.61
N ARG A 560 12.91 -7.07 -23.30
CA ARG A 560 14.26 -6.60 -23.64
C ARG A 560 15.34 -7.33 -22.86
N LEU A 561 15.09 -7.65 -21.60
CA LEU A 561 16.02 -8.37 -20.73
C LEU A 561 16.03 -9.89 -20.95
N GLY A 562 15.09 -10.43 -21.74
CA GLY A 562 14.94 -11.87 -21.96
C GLY A 562 14.40 -12.60 -20.73
N THR A 563 13.46 -11.97 -20.02
CA THR A 563 12.88 -12.47 -18.77
C THR A 563 11.38 -12.16 -18.68
N ILE A 564 10.80 -12.28 -17.48
CA ILE A 564 9.40 -12.02 -17.14
C ILE A 564 9.25 -10.80 -16.24
N ASN A 565 8.08 -10.16 -16.27
CA ASN A 565 7.77 -8.97 -15.45
C ASN A 565 7.98 -9.22 -13.94
N TYR A 566 7.72 -10.45 -13.45
CA TYR A 566 7.99 -10.89 -12.07
C TYR A 566 9.43 -10.60 -11.64
N GLU A 567 10.42 -10.96 -12.46
CA GLU A 567 11.85 -10.73 -12.15
C GLU A 567 12.12 -9.22 -12.15
N VAL A 568 11.66 -8.51 -13.18
CA VAL A 568 11.90 -7.06 -13.34
C VAL A 568 11.49 -6.24 -12.11
N ILE A 569 10.28 -6.47 -11.57
CA ILE A 569 9.80 -5.69 -10.42
C ILE A 569 10.38 -6.16 -9.09
N SER A 570 10.66 -7.45 -8.93
CA SER A 570 11.17 -8.02 -7.68
C SER A 570 12.67 -7.78 -7.49
N GLU A 571 13.40 -7.49 -8.57
CA GLU A 571 14.82 -7.14 -8.53
C GLU A 571 15.09 -5.65 -8.28
N ILE A 572 14.07 -4.81 -8.14
CA ILE A 572 14.29 -3.43 -7.69
C ILE A 572 14.73 -3.47 -6.23
N LEU A 573 15.98 -3.09 -5.97
CA LEU A 573 16.62 -3.36 -4.67
C LEU A 573 16.12 -2.41 -3.57
N ALA A 574 16.22 -2.84 -2.30
CA ALA A 574 15.69 -2.14 -1.13
C ALA A 574 16.22 -0.71 -0.94
N ARG A 575 17.42 -0.40 -1.49
CA ARG A 575 17.99 0.95 -1.43
C ARG A 575 17.21 1.99 -2.24
N VAL A 576 16.33 1.55 -3.14
CA VAL A 576 15.41 2.44 -3.86
C VAL A 576 14.18 2.68 -2.96
N PRO A 577 13.94 3.90 -2.47
CA PRO A 577 12.80 4.19 -1.61
C PRO A 577 11.48 3.94 -2.34
N ARG A 578 10.51 3.34 -1.65
CA ARG A 578 9.12 3.20 -2.12
C ARG A 578 8.29 4.33 -1.51
N VAL A 579 7.64 5.11 -2.35
CA VAL A 579 6.69 6.16 -1.97
C VAL A 579 5.31 5.76 -2.48
N SER A 580 4.24 6.14 -1.78
CA SER A 580 2.87 5.66 -2.03
C SER A 580 1.87 6.80 -2.03
#